data_AF-A0A382YWK2-F1
#
_entry.id   AF-A0A382YWK2-F1
#
_cell.length_a   1.000
_cell.length_b   1.000
_cell.length_c   1.000
_cell.angle_alpha   90.00
_cell.angle_beta   90.00
_cell.angle_gamma   90.00
#
_symmetry.space_group_name_H-M   'P 1'
#
loop_
_entity.id
_entity.type
_entity.pdbx_description
1 polymer ?
#
loop_
_entity_poly.entity_id
_entity_poly.type
_entity_poly.pdbx_seq_one_letter_code
_entity_poly.pdbx_strand_id
1 'polypeptide(L)'
;WPRIVKSRPDKLILMACGFTMTRARRELPVLTCRPEWAQLPAVQAGEVYLTDGPSYFNGGGLRLVDGVEILSEMIHPEIFPRKQRRGYAKIGETDGQKIVERRRRI
;
A
#
# COMPACT_ATOMS: atom_id res chain seq x y z
N TRP A 1 -7.23 16.59 1.40
CA TRP A 1 -6.73 16.17 0.08
C TRP A 1 -5.73 17.15 -0.52
N PRO A 2 -6.00 18.48 -0.62
CA PRO A 2 -5.00 19.44 -1.13
C PRO A 2 -3.64 19.36 -0.42
N ARG A 3 -3.63 19.10 0.89
CA ARG A 3 -2.39 18.87 1.67
C ARG A 3 -1.60 17.64 1.21
N ILE A 4 -2.28 16.55 0.85
CA ILE A 4 -1.66 15.29 0.40
C ILE A 4 -1.07 15.46 -1.01
N VAL A 5 -1.78 16.17 -1.89
CA VAL A 5 -1.25 16.52 -3.21
C VAL A 5 -0.02 17.43 -3.08
N LYS A 6 -0.11 18.46 -2.23
CA LYS A 6 1.01 19.39 -1.97
C LYS A 6 2.24 18.70 -1.35
N SER A 7 2.05 17.67 -0.53
CA SER A 7 3.17 16.95 0.10
C SER A 7 3.95 16.05 -0.86
N ARG A 8 3.40 15.78 -2.07
CA ARG A 8 4.08 15.00 -3.13
C ARG A 8 4.77 13.73 -2.61
N PRO A 9 4.02 12.79 -2.00
CA PRO A 9 4.63 11.63 -1.36
C PRO A 9 5.27 10.70 -2.38
N ASP A 10 6.46 10.17 -2.05
CA ASP A 10 7.14 9.12 -2.82
C ASP A 10 6.53 7.74 -2.58
N LYS A 11 5.97 7.51 -1.39
CA LYS A 11 5.29 6.27 -1.01
C LYS A 11 3.99 6.58 -0.28
N LEU A 12 2.95 5.78 -0.53
CA LEU A 12 1.66 5.91 0.12
C LEU A 12 1.32 4.62 0.87
N ILE A 13 1.31 4.69 2.20
CA ILE A 13 1.01 3.54 3.07
C ILE A 13 -0.39 3.73 3.65
N LEU A 14 -1.32 2.89 3.20
CA LEU A 14 -2.73 2.94 3.59
C LEU A 14 -2.98 2.08 4.82
N MET A 15 -2.85 2.71 5.98
CA MET A 15 -2.97 2.09 7.30
C MET A 15 -4.30 2.44 7.97
N ALA A 16 -5.40 1.94 7.41
CA ALA A 16 -6.74 2.19 7.93
C ALA A 16 -6.99 1.41 9.23
N CYS A 17 -7.41 2.12 10.28
CA CYS A 17 -7.75 1.50 11.56
C CYS A 17 -8.97 0.58 11.44
N GLY A 18 -8.92 -0.61 12.05
CA GLY A 18 -10.02 -1.58 12.04
C GLY A 18 -10.29 -2.27 10.69
N PHE A 19 -9.44 -2.07 9.68
CA PHE A 19 -9.64 -2.64 8.35
C PHE A 19 -8.66 -3.79 8.11
N THR A 20 -9.20 -5.01 7.94
CA THR A 20 -8.43 -6.13 7.41
C THR A 20 -8.03 -5.86 5.95
N MET A 21 -7.10 -6.64 5.41
CA MET A 21 -6.69 -6.47 4.01
C MET A 21 -7.80 -6.61 2.99
N THR A 22 -8.70 -7.56 3.20
CA THR A 22 -9.89 -7.73 2.35
C THR A 22 -10.76 -6.48 2.36
N ARG A 23 -11.03 -5.90 3.54
CA ARG A 23 -11.84 -4.69 3.66
C ARG A 23 -11.13 -3.50 3.05
N ALA A 24 -9.86 -3.27 3.38
CA ALA A 24 -9.09 -2.15 2.85
C ALA A 24 -9.05 -2.17 1.31
N ARG A 25 -8.93 -3.36 0.69
CA ARG A 25 -8.99 -3.50 -0.77
C ARG A 25 -10.37 -3.17 -1.35
N ARG A 26 -11.46 -3.56 -0.68
CA ARG A 26 -12.83 -3.22 -1.09
C ARG A 26 -13.11 -1.72 -1.05
N GLU A 27 -12.53 -1.02 -0.08
CA GLU A 27 -12.74 0.42 0.12
C GLU A 27 -11.77 1.30 -0.68
N LEU A 28 -10.77 0.71 -1.38
CA LEU A 28 -9.84 1.44 -2.25
C LEU A 28 -10.51 2.43 -3.22
N PRO A 29 -11.66 2.11 -3.86
CA PRO A 29 -12.34 3.03 -4.77
C PRO A 29 -12.62 4.41 -4.17
N VAL A 30 -12.83 4.51 -2.85
CA VAL A 30 -13.04 5.79 -2.15
C VAL A 30 -11.85 6.74 -2.31
N LEU A 31 -10.64 6.19 -2.46
CA LEU A 31 -9.41 6.93 -2.71
C LEU A 31 -9.11 6.99 -4.20
N THR A 32 -9.17 5.87 -4.91
CA THR A 32 -8.69 5.75 -6.30
C THR A 32 -9.60 6.43 -7.32
N CYS A 33 -10.89 6.64 -7.02
CA CYS A 33 -11.81 7.38 -7.89
C CYS A 33 -11.61 8.91 -7.83
N ARG A 34 -10.77 9.42 -6.92
CA ARG A 34 -10.49 10.86 -6.83
C ARG A 34 -9.57 11.30 -7.97
N PRO A 35 -9.86 12.41 -8.67
CA PRO A 35 -9.02 12.86 -9.79
C PRO A 35 -7.59 13.17 -9.37
N GLU A 36 -7.36 13.62 -8.14
CA GLU A 36 -6.03 13.96 -7.65
C GLU A 36 -5.23 12.73 -7.20
N TRP A 37 -5.86 11.56 -7.06
CA TRP A 37 -5.17 10.30 -6.79
C TRP A 37 -4.12 9.99 -7.88
N ALA A 38 -4.52 10.09 -9.14
CA ALA A 38 -3.64 9.82 -10.29
C ALA A 38 -2.49 10.84 -10.43
N GLN A 39 -2.54 11.95 -9.69
CA GLN A 39 -1.52 13.00 -9.71
C GLN A 39 -0.42 12.78 -8.67
N LEU A 40 -0.62 11.85 -7.72
CA LEU A 40 0.35 11.60 -6.66
C LEU A 40 1.60 10.87 -7.20
N PRO A 41 2.82 11.31 -6.87
CA PRO A 41 4.05 10.63 -7.34
C PRO A 41 4.09 9.15 -6.94
N ALA A 42 3.73 8.83 -5.69
CA ALA A 42 3.63 7.45 -5.21
C ALA A 42 2.69 6.58 -6.08
N VAL A 43 1.56 7.14 -6.54
CA VAL A 43 0.62 6.41 -7.40
C VAL A 43 1.21 6.14 -8.78
N GLN A 44 1.86 7.16 -9.37
CA GLN A 44 2.50 7.04 -10.68
C GLN A 44 3.69 6.07 -10.66
N ALA A 45 4.44 6.03 -9.56
CA ALA A 45 5.55 5.11 -9.34
C ALA A 45 5.09 3.70 -8.91
N GLY A 46 3.79 3.48 -8.66
CA GLY A 46 3.26 2.22 -8.14
C GLY A 46 3.63 1.96 -6.67
N GLU A 47 4.14 2.94 -5.96
CA GLU A 47 4.60 2.89 -4.55
C GLU A 47 3.42 3.08 -3.57
N VAL A 48 2.34 2.32 -3.77
CA VAL A 48 1.15 2.35 -2.92
C VAL A 48 0.98 1.01 -2.22
N TYR A 49 0.82 1.06 -0.90
CA TYR A 49 0.81 -0.11 -0.04
C TYR A 49 -0.46 -0.16 0.79
N LEU A 50 -1.08 -1.32 0.84
CA LEU A 50 -2.16 -1.67 1.75
C LEU A 50 -1.56 -2.44 2.93
N THR A 51 -1.88 -2.05 4.17
CA THR A 51 -1.41 -2.75 5.38
C THR A 51 -2.54 -3.40 6.18
N ASP A 52 -2.30 -4.57 6.77
CA ASP A 52 -3.21 -5.21 7.73
C ASP A 52 -3.15 -4.49 9.08
N GLY A 53 -3.90 -3.39 9.19
CA GLY A 53 -3.92 -2.50 10.34
C GLY A 53 -4.17 -3.24 11.67
N PRO A 54 -5.29 -3.95 11.82
CA PRO A 54 -5.62 -4.66 13.06
C PRO A 54 -4.55 -5.64 13.54
N SER A 55 -3.88 -6.33 12.63
CA SER A 55 -2.92 -7.38 12.97
C SER A 55 -1.54 -6.88 13.39
N TYR A 56 -1.14 -5.68 12.93
CA TYR A 56 0.25 -5.20 13.06
C TYR A 56 0.39 -3.75 13.57
N PHE A 57 -0.66 -2.93 13.48
CA PHE A 57 -0.54 -1.48 13.71
C PHE A 57 -1.53 -0.91 14.74
N ASN A 58 -2.64 -1.59 15.02
CA ASN A 58 -3.75 -1.03 15.82
C ASN A 58 -4.00 -1.74 17.16
N GLY A 59 -2.99 -2.38 17.74
CA GLY A 59 -3.07 -2.96 19.07
C GLY A 59 -1.72 -2.84 19.78
N GLY A 60 -1.71 -2.26 21.00
CA GLY A 60 -0.54 -2.25 21.85
C GLY A 60 -0.24 -3.68 22.33
N GLY A 61 0.59 -4.41 21.59
CA GLY A 61 0.96 -5.79 21.89
C GLY A 61 2.31 -6.15 21.29
N LEU A 62 2.71 -7.42 21.41
CA LEU A 62 4.03 -7.97 21.06
C LEU A 62 4.50 -7.74 19.61
N ARG A 63 3.65 -7.22 18.73
CA ARG A 63 3.89 -7.09 17.28
C ARG A 63 4.38 -5.72 16.84
N LEU A 64 4.79 -4.85 17.78
CA LEU A 64 5.38 -3.55 17.44
C LEU A 64 6.63 -3.71 16.56
N VAL A 65 7.51 -4.65 16.93
CA VAL A 65 8.72 -4.95 16.15
C VAL A 65 8.34 -5.42 14.74
N ASP A 66 7.38 -6.35 14.63
CA ASP A 66 6.87 -6.80 13.33
C ASP A 66 6.34 -5.64 12.47
N GLY A 67 5.59 -4.72 13.08
CA GLY A 67 5.04 -3.54 12.39
C GLY A 67 6.14 -2.60 11.88
N VAL A 68 7.18 -2.37 12.67
CA VAL A 68 8.35 -1.56 12.27
C VAL A 68 9.13 -2.27 11.15
N GLU A 69 9.33 -3.58 11.24
CA GLU A 69 9.95 -4.36 10.16
C GLU A 69 9.15 -4.25 8.85
N ILE A 70 7.83 -4.43 8.90
CA ILE A 70 6.94 -4.27 7.74
C ILE A 70 7.05 -2.86 7.14
N LEU A 71 7.06 -1.81 7.97
CA LEU A 71 7.26 -0.42 7.51
C LEU A 71 8.62 -0.25 6.85
N SER A 72 9.67 -0.84 7.43
CA SER A 72 11.03 -0.76 6.92
C SER A 72 11.15 -1.40 5.53
N GLU A 73 10.52 -2.55 5.32
CA GLU A 73 10.43 -3.22 4.01
C GLU A 73 9.71 -2.37 2.94
N MET A 74 8.71 -1.58 3.34
CA MET A 74 8.00 -0.69 2.41
C MET A 74 8.78 0.59 2.11
N ILE A 75 9.41 1.19 3.13
CA ILE A 75 10.06 2.50 3.01
C ILE A 75 11.44 2.39 2.36
N HIS A 76 12.21 1.36 2.69
CA HIS A 76 13.59 1.16 2.23
C HIS A 76 13.84 -0.28 1.77
N PRO A 77 13.16 -0.77 0.71
CA PRO A 77 13.31 -2.15 0.22
C PRO A 77 14.74 -2.51 -0.20
N GLU A 78 15.56 -1.52 -0.54
CA GLU A 78 16.98 -1.64 -0.89
C GLU A 78 17.88 -1.97 0.31
N ILE A 79 17.44 -1.60 1.53
CA ILE A 79 18.14 -1.87 2.80
C ILE A 79 17.49 -3.05 3.51
N PHE A 80 16.15 -3.10 3.50
CA PHE A 80 15.32 -4.09 4.15
C PHE A 80 14.57 -4.91 3.08
N PRO A 81 15.21 -5.94 2.50
CA PRO A 81 14.54 -6.79 1.53
C PRO A 81 13.34 -7.49 2.18
N ARG A 82 12.28 -7.71 1.41
CA ARG A 82 11.03 -8.31 1.89
C ARG A 82 11.26 -9.67 2.53
N LYS A 83 11.03 -9.77 3.85
CA LYS A 83 11.04 -11.03 4.63
C LYS A 83 9.62 -11.43 5.01
N GLN A 84 8.76 -10.45 5.30
CA GLN A 84 7.41 -10.72 5.77
C GLN A 84 6.48 -11.13 4.61
N ARG A 85 5.96 -12.36 4.68
CA ARG A 85 5.00 -12.90 3.70
C ARG A 85 3.58 -12.35 3.89
N ARG A 86 3.32 -11.65 4.99
CA ARG A 86 2.01 -11.12 5.41
C ARG A 86 2.19 -9.71 5.99
N GLY A 87 1.09 -8.98 6.16
CA GLY A 87 1.07 -7.68 6.83
C GLY A 87 0.93 -6.49 5.90
N TYR A 88 1.34 -6.62 4.63
CA TYR A 88 1.06 -5.62 3.61
C TYR A 88 1.02 -6.21 2.19
N ALA A 89 0.47 -5.44 1.25
CA ALA A 89 0.48 -5.70 -0.18
C ALA A 89 0.70 -4.41 -0.98
N LYS A 90 1.55 -4.45 -2.01
CA LYS A 90 1.72 -3.36 -2.96
C LYS A 90 0.59 -3.39 -4.00
N ILE A 91 -0.11 -2.28 -4.18
CA ILE A 91 -1.19 -2.14 -5.16
C ILE A 91 -0.57 -2.17 -6.56
N GLY A 92 -1.14 -2.98 -7.45
CA GLY A 92 -0.61 -3.21 -8.80
C GLY A 92 0.26 -4.45 -8.94
N GLU A 93 0.84 -4.97 -7.86
CA GLU A 93 1.64 -6.20 -7.88
C GLU A 93 0.75 -7.46 -8.02
N THR A 94 -0.49 -7.41 -7.49
CA THR A 94 -1.48 -8.49 -7.62
C THR A 94 -2.48 -8.31 -8.76
N ASP A 95 -2.48 -7.17 -9.45
CA ASP A 95 -3.23 -6.95 -10.71
C ASP A 95 -2.33 -7.12 -11.95
N GLY A 96 -1.01 -7.21 -11.75
CA GLY A 96 -0.01 -7.43 -12.80
C GLY A 96 -0.12 -8.75 -13.55
N GLN A 97 -0.75 -9.79 -12.97
CA GLN A 97 -1.09 -11.00 -13.72
C GLN A 97 -2.28 -10.83 -14.68
N LYS A 98 -3.13 -9.80 -14.52
CA LYS A 98 -4.26 -9.54 -15.45
C LYS A 98 -4.00 -8.42 -16.45
N ILE A 99 -3.08 -7.49 -16.17
CA ILE A 99 -2.81 -6.35 -17.06
C ILE A 99 -1.78 -6.70 -18.16
N VAL A 100 -0.80 -7.58 -17.87
CA VAL A 100 0.18 -8.01 -18.88
C VAL A 100 -0.45 -8.96 -19.91
N GLU A 101 -1.43 -9.77 -19.54
CA GLU A 101 -2.14 -10.66 -20.49
C GLU A 101 -3.04 -9.91 -21.50
N ARG A 102 -3.55 -8.72 -21.14
CA ARG A 102 -4.39 -7.92 -22.06
C ARG A 102 -3.59 -7.16 -23.12
N ARG A 103 -2.28 -6.97 -22.95
CA ARG A 103 -1.42 -6.30 -23.96
C ARG A 103 -0.74 -7.25 -24.95
N ARG A 104 -0.89 -8.58 -24.79
CA ARG A 104 -0.39 -9.59 -25.75
C ARG A 104 -1.47 -10.10 -26.73
N ARG A 105 -2.67 -9.51 -26.72
CA ARG A 105 -3.81 -9.90 -27.58
C ARG A 105 -4.34 -8.77 -28.47
N ILE A 106 -3.51 -7.78 -28.80
CA ILE A 106 -3.79 -6.81 -29.86
C ILE A 106 -2.62 -6.84 -30.83
#